data_AF-A0A7Y9HYH6-F1
#
_entry.id   AF-A0A7Y9HYH6-F1
#
_cell.length_a   1.000
_cell.length_b   1.000
_cell.length_c   1.000
_cell.angle_alpha   90.00
_cell.angle_beta   90.00
_cell.angle_gamma   90.00
#
_symmetry.space_group_name_H-M   'P 1'
#
loop_
_entity.id
_entity.type
_entity.pdbx_description
1 polymer ?
#
loop_
_entity_poly.entity_id
_entity_poly.type
_entity_poly.pdbx_seq_one_letter_code
_entity_poly.pdbx_strand_id
1 'polypeptide(L)'
;MSPNLALPISSREETLETISRNQLAILFDPSIFELRPENQRDKGIDIIGEIKQNGVYTNFRFAIQLKSTESVKKKRDGSLSYPVQTSNLNYLLNFGLPGFYILYDYPANQFYIAPVAEVYRDLSKKYLPDQVPKTYKVKFTQALDQQQIDGIYKETFESGMLLKKLSLHIRVQGSNDQPSKGFVIDEQQDVYSVEQNIEFIEYMGFDLLNRHAFNQVIEIEQRTHPRGKASPIFNMICGVAYYHQGNLFKAIELLKLSHNEINSLHPEDQSMLSYTLVHARYLLGLISEPEFRKEKAEIVANENAGTFLQLENLYNQFIGSKEIEQGPRIKKYYEGAMRIVGKRPEFHDMRIVAHAKILNAEATLLLHELAKNSLLTMGRQTDAYRDLTVADWLKFEEQFLSQLQELYGFALKHRNFLALSNLMMEKIEWEFAKIYHFHSISNWNKEKLTIDLEVAPDDRESLLELLAHVEKIAGTYDRLQQRENQFNCLRHKYEIFDFLGNKEDADECAKVMKELIATYEMNALHKRFEQMLKGGTKHRSFMADLTERRAALDHAAKNSGIYEHLYDDITEEMNKVLNLKPEWSLSTLFPLTYPQETSLMQ
;
A
#
# COMPACT_ATOMS: atom_id res chain seq x y z
N MET A 1 -60.45 16.15 71.66
CA MET A 1 -59.84 17.24 70.86
C MET A 1 -58.33 17.10 70.97
N SER A 2 -57.68 16.57 69.93
CA SER A 2 -56.22 16.45 69.88
C SER A 2 -55.62 17.85 69.64
N PRO A 3 -54.50 18.20 70.30
CA PRO A 3 -53.91 19.52 70.17
C PRO A 3 -53.42 19.74 68.74
N ASN A 4 -53.79 20.90 68.17
CA ASN A 4 -53.37 21.33 66.85
C ASN A 4 -51.90 21.76 66.94
N LEU A 5 -50.99 20.84 66.62
CA LEU A 5 -49.55 21.09 66.55
C LEU A 5 -49.24 21.97 65.33
N ALA A 6 -48.84 23.21 65.56
CA ALA A 6 -48.34 24.13 64.53
C ALA A 6 -46.93 23.71 64.08
N LEU A 7 -46.85 22.61 63.35
CA LEU A 7 -45.62 22.11 62.72
C LEU A 7 -45.63 22.44 61.21
N PRO A 8 -44.45 22.56 60.57
CA PRO A 8 -44.37 22.73 59.13
C PRO A 8 -45.11 21.60 58.40
N ILE A 9 -46.02 21.97 57.51
CA ILE A 9 -46.75 21.02 56.67
C ILE A 9 -45.84 20.67 55.50
N SER A 10 -45.50 19.39 55.32
CA SER A 10 -44.73 18.93 54.17
C SER A 10 -45.51 19.20 52.88
N SER A 11 -44.88 19.79 51.87
CA SER A 11 -45.53 19.93 50.56
C SER A 11 -45.67 18.58 49.85
N ARG A 12 -46.68 18.46 48.99
CA ARG A 12 -46.86 17.24 48.15
C ARG A 12 -45.66 17.02 47.23
N GLU A 13 -45.05 18.10 46.77
CA GLU A 13 -43.86 18.09 45.90
C GLU A 13 -42.64 17.52 46.63
N GLU A 14 -42.35 17.97 47.87
CA GLU A 14 -41.27 17.42 48.70
C GLU A 14 -41.48 15.95 49.02
N THR A 15 -42.74 15.56 49.25
CA THR A 15 -43.10 14.15 49.47
C THR A 15 -42.81 13.31 48.23
N LEU A 16 -43.18 13.80 47.04
CA LEU A 16 -42.97 13.11 45.78
C LEU A 16 -41.49 13.01 45.41
N GLU A 17 -40.71 14.06 45.67
CA GLU A 17 -39.25 14.08 45.53
C GLU A 17 -38.61 12.98 46.40
N THR A 18 -39.01 12.91 47.67
CA THR A 18 -38.50 11.91 48.62
C THR A 18 -38.85 10.49 48.18
N ILE A 19 -40.10 10.23 47.77
CA ILE A 19 -40.53 8.92 47.27
C ILE A 19 -39.70 8.53 46.04
N SER A 20 -39.57 9.43 45.08
CA SER A 20 -38.84 9.15 43.83
C SER A 20 -37.36 8.82 44.07
N ARG A 21 -36.69 9.51 45.00
CA ARG A 21 -35.29 9.22 45.35
C ARG A 21 -35.12 7.85 45.98
N ASN A 22 -35.97 7.51 46.94
CA ASN A 22 -35.91 6.21 47.62
C ASN A 22 -36.18 5.05 46.65
N GLN A 23 -37.15 5.21 45.74
CA GLN A 23 -37.46 4.19 44.73
C GLN A 23 -36.33 4.06 43.70
N LEU A 24 -35.73 5.16 43.27
CA LEU A 24 -34.63 5.12 42.32
C LEU A 24 -33.41 4.40 42.88
N ALA A 25 -33.08 4.64 44.16
CA ALA A 25 -31.92 4.03 44.80
C ALA A 25 -31.96 2.49 44.80
N ILE A 26 -33.16 1.90 44.87
CA ILE A 26 -33.36 0.44 44.87
C ILE A 26 -32.97 -0.19 43.52
N LEU A 27 -33.03 0.57 42.42
CA LEU A 27 -32.72 0.05 41.09
C LEU A 27 -31.22 -0.17 40.87
N PHE A 28 -30.36 0.50 41.62
CA PHE A 28 -28.91 0.41 41.43
C PHE A 28 -28.28 -0.53 42.46
N ASP A 29 -27.66 -1.62 41.99
CA ASP A 29 -26.96 -2.57 42.84
C ASP A 29 -25.76 -1.91 43.56
N PRO A 30 -25.74 -1.87 44.91
CA PRO A 30 -24.64 -1.28 45.68
C PRO A 30 -23.26 -1.93 45.47
N SER A 31 -23.21 -3.15 44.93
CA SER A 31 -21.96 -3.82 44.57
C SER A 31 -21.33 -3.26 43.29
N ILE A 32 -22.15 -2.68 42.41
CA ILE A 32 -21.77 -2.11 41.11
C ILE A 32 -21.76 -0.57 41.15
N PHE A 33 -22.63 0.04 41.94
CA PHE A 33 -22.83 1.48 42.00
C PHE A 33 -22.73 2.02 43.43
N GLU A 34 -22.32 3.28 43.55
CA GLU A 34 -22.42 4.08 44.77
C GLU A 34 -23.23 5.33 44.45
N LEU A 35 -24.47 5.41 44.93
CA LEU A 35 -25.31 6.59 44.76
C LEU A 35 -25.11 7.54 45.93
N ARG A 36 -24.60 8.74 45.65
CA ARG A 36 -24.40 9.79 46.64
C ARG A 36 -25.48 10.85 46.49
N PRO A 37 -26.34 11.04 47.50
CA PRO A 37 -27.25 12.18 47.51
C PRO A 37 -26.45 13.48 47.71
N GLU A 38 -26.80 14.50 46.95
CA GLU A 38 -26.33 15.88 47.18
C GLU A 38 -26.97 16.41 48.46
N ASN A 39 -26.19 16.49 49.55
CA ASN A 39 -26.68 16.88 50.88
C ASN A 39 -26.98 18.39 51.01
N GLN A 40 -26.55 19.19 50.03
CA GLN A 40 -26.96 20.58 49.85
C GLN A 40 -27.73 20.66 48.53
N ARG A 41 -28.85 21.40 48.50
CA ARG A 41 -29.67 21.56 47.28
C ARG A 41 -28.81 22.22 46.19
N ASP A 42 -28.15 21.41 45.36
CA ASP A 42 -27.45 21.90 44.19
C ASP A 42 -28.47 22.31 43.13
N LYS A 43 -28.14 23.34 42.36
CA LYS A 43 -29.06 24.02 41.45
C LYS A 43 -29.42 23.20 40.20
N GLY A 44 -28.94 21.96 40.08
CA GLY A 44 -29.23 21.13 38.90
C GLY A 44 -28.73 19.69 38.86
N ILE A 45 -28.31 19.09 39.98
CA ILE A 45 -28.02 17.65 40.09
C ILE A 45 -28.70 17.14 41.37
N ASP A 46 -29.46 16.05 41.26
CA ASP A 46 -30.12 15.43 42.42
C ASP A 46 -29.30 14.29 43.02
N ILE A 47 -28.65 13.51 42.15
CA ILE A 47 -27.89 12.32 42.55
C ILE A 47 -26.61 12.26 41.71
N ILE A 48 -25.49 11.96 42.37
CA ILE A 48 -24.24 11.60 41.69
C ILE A 48 -24.01 10.11 41.93
N GLY A 49 -23.99 9.33 40.87
CA GLY A 49 -23.62 7.91 40.92
C GLY A 49 -22.13 7.73 40.61
N GLU A 50 -21.48 6.79 41.29
CA GLU A 50 -20.13 6.33 40.96
C GLU A 50 -20.17 4.83 40.63
N ILE A 51 -19.43 4.40 39.61
CA ILE A 51 -19.34 2.97 39.26
C ILE A 51 -18.18 2.28 39.97
N LYS A 52 -18.36 1.01 40.29
CA LYS A 52 -17.38 0.10 40.88
C LYS A 52 -16.96 -0.93 39.84
N GLN A 53 -15.69 -1.34 39.87
CA GLN A 53 -15.18 -2.45 39.06
C GLN A 53 -14.58 -3.49 39.98
N ASN A 54 -15.11 -4.72 39.96
CA ASN A 54 -14.69 -5.81 40.86
C ASN A 54 -14.69 -5.39 42.35
N GLY A 55 -15.70 -4.61 42.76
CA GLY A 55 -15.83 -4.08 44.12
C GLY A 55 -14.92 -2.88 44.45
N VAL A 56 -14.12 -2.39 43.49
CA VAL A 56 -13.23 -1.24 43.67
C VAL A 56 -13.86 0.03 43.12
N TYR A 57 -13.83 1.11 43.90
CA TYR A 57 -14.26 2.44 43.50
C TYR A 57 -13.39 2.96 42.35
N THR A 58 -14.01 3.34 41.23
CA THR A 58 -13.30 3.82 40.03
C THR A 58 -13.11 5.33 40.00
N ASN A 59 -13.89 6.06 40.82
CA ASN A 59 -14.08 7.50 40.72
C ASN A 59 -14.65 7.97 39.35
N PHE A 60 -15.15 7.06 38.51
CA PHE A 60 -15.93 7.40 37.32
C PHE A 60 -17.39 7.59 37.73
N ARG A 61 -17.92 8.78 37.44
CA ARG A 61 -19.22 9.22 37.97
C ARG A 61 -20.17 9.60 36.86
N PHE A 62 -21.46 9.62 37.18
CA PHE A 62 -22.52 10.17 36.35
C PHE A 62 -23.45 11.03 37.20
N ALA A 63 -24.10 11.99 36.56
CA ALA A 63 -25.06 12.87 37.20
C ALA A 63 -26.49 12.50 36.80
N ILE A 64 -27.40 12.55 37.77
CA ILE A 64 -28.83 12.39 37.52
C ILE A 64 -29.54 13.67 37.96
N GLN A 65 -30.36 14.21 37.06
CA GLN A 65 -31.46 15.09 37.44
C GLN A 65 -32.74 14.26 37.50
N LEU A 66 -33.29 14.14 38.70
CA LEU A 66 -34.53 13.43 38.97
C LEU A 66 -35.71 14.40 38.87
N LYS A 67 -36.72 13.98 38.12
CA LYS A 67 -38.02 14.64 38.02
C LYS A 67 -39.10 13.65 38.39
N SER A 68 -40.20 14.15 38.94
CA SER A 68 -41.35 13.32 39.29
C SER A 68 -42.65 13.99 38.85
N THR A 69 -43.65 13.17 38.59
CA THR A 69 -44.97 13.64 38.13
C THR A 69 -46.10 12.72 38.55
N GLU A 70 -47.28 13.30 38.76
CA GLU A 70 -48.52 12.58 39.05
C GLU A 70 -49.51 12.60 37.88
N SER A 71 -49.22 13.33 36.80
CA SER A 71 -50.23 13.69 35.79
C SER A 71 -49.75 13.72 34.35
N VAL A 72 -48.56 13.20 34.03
CA VAL A 72 -48.11 13.16 32.63
C VAL A 72 -48.95 12.15 31.83
N LYS A 73 -49.55 12.65 30.75
CA LYS A 73 -50.25 11.82 29.76
C LYS A 73 -49.25 11.16 28.81
N LYS A 74 -49.26 9.82 28.76
CA LYS A 74 -48.57 9.04 27.71
C LYS A 74 -49.11 9.41 26.33
N LYS A 75 -48.21 9.62 25.38
CA LYS A 75 -48.58 9.80 23.96
C LYS A 75 -48.95 8.44 23.34
N ARG A 76 -49.54 8.47 22.14
CA ARG A 76 -49.90 7.26 21.38
C ARG A 76 -48.70 6.35 21.08
N ASP A 77 -47.49 6.92 21.02
CA ASP A 77 -46.23 6.21 20.80
C ASP A 77 -45.61 5.68 22.11
N GLY A 78 -46.32 5.76 23.24
CA GLY A 78 -45.84 5.33 24.56
C GLY A 78 -44.89 6.33 25.24
N SER A 79 -44.46 7.39 24.55
CA SER A 79 -43.51 8.36 25.11
C SER A 79 -44.15 9.35 26.09
N LEU A 80 -43.32 9.84 27.01
CA LEU A 80 -43.66 10.91 27.94
C LEU A 80 -42.93 12.19 27.53
N SER A 81 -43.47 13.36 27.89
CA SER A 81 -42.79 14.63 27.66
C SER A 81 -42.85 15.49 28.91
N TYR A 82 -41.70 15.92 29.39
CA TYR A 82 -41.60 16.72 30.61
C TYR A 82 -40.79 17.99 30.36
N PRO A 83 -41.28 19.17 30.79
CA PRO A 83 -40.55 20.42 30.62
C PRO A 83 -39.37 20.52 31.59
N VAL A 84 -38.17 20.81 31.08
CA VAL A 84 -36.98 21.12 31.89
C VAL A 84 -36.45 22.49 31.53
N GLN A 85 -35.81 23.17 32.48
CA GLN A 85 -35.15 24.44 32.19
C GLN A 85 -33.88 24.19 31.37
N THR A 86 -33.66 24.99 30.33
CA THR A 86 -32.45 24.83 29.49
C THR A 86 -31.17 25.19 30.26
N SER A 87 -31.27 26.05 31.28
CA SER A 87 -30.19 26.29 32.24
C SER A 87 -29.76 25.02 32.98
N ASN A 88 -30.70 24.13 33.32
CA ASN A 88 -30.40 22.86 33.96
C ASN A 88 -29.73 21.87 32.99
N LEU A 89 -30.11 21.87 31.72
CA LEU A 89 -29.43 21.08 30.69
C LEU A 89 -27.96 21.52 30.56
N ASN A 90 -27.72 22.83 30.47
CA ASN A 90 -26.36 23.37 30.41
C ASN A 90 -25.57 23.07 31.69
N TYR A 91 -26.24 23.09 32.85
CA TYR A 91 -25.61 22.72 34.12
C TYR A 91 -25.11 21.27 34.11
N LEU A 92 -25.94 20.33 33.65
CA LEU A 92 -25.55 18.92 33.51
C LEU A 92 -24.44 18.72 32.48
N LEU A 93 -24.46 19.45 31.36
CA LEU A 93 -23.38 19.39 30.36
C LEU A 93 -22.04 19.88 30.92
N ASN A 94 -22.05 20.86 31.83
CA ASN A 94 -20.84 21.39 32.47
C ASN A 94 -20.23 20.43 33.50
N PHE A 95 -20.93 19.35 33.88
CA PHE A 95 -20.40 18.34 34.81
C PHE A 95 -19.20 17.59 34.22
N GLY A 96 -19.08 17.52 32.88
CA GLY A 96 -17.95 16.90 32.19
C GLY A 96 -17.95 15.37 32.20
N LEU A 97 -18.99 14.74 32.74
CA LEU A 97 -19.22 13.29 32.78
C LEU A 97 -20.66 12.98 32.33
N PRO A 98 -21.00 11.71 32.03
CA PRO A 98 -22.35 11.35 31.59
C PRO A 98 -23.45 11.85 32.52
N GLY A 99 -24.48 12.43 31.92
CA GLY A 99 -25.61 13.02 32.63
C GLY A 99 -26.92 12.45 32.13
N PHE A 100 -27.87 12.23 33.04
CA PHE A 100 -29.16 11.62 32.72
C PHE A 100 -30.30 12.39 33.34
N TYR A 101 -31.36 12.58 32.56
CA TYR A 101 -32.68 12.90 33.10
C TYR A 101 -33.39 11.61 33.44
N ILE A 102 -33.90 11.53 34.66
CA ILE A 102 -34.75 10.42 35.08
C ILE A 102 -36.11 10.99 35.50
N LEU A 103 -37.19 10.49 34.89
CA LEU A 103 -38.55 10.87 35.19
C LEU A 103 -39.28 9.73 35.90
N TYR A 104 -39.78 9.99 37.10
CA TYR A 104 -40.63 9.09 37.85
C TYR A 104 -42.12 9.37 37.59
N ASP A 105 -42.81 8.40 37.00
CA ASP A 105 -44.26 8.38 36.79
C ASP A 105 -44.92 7.72 38.00
N TYR A 106 -45.35 8.52 38.98
CA TYR A 106 -45.85 8.02 40.27
C TYR A 106 -47.07 7.11 40.16
N PRO A 107 -48.12 7.43 39.36
CA PRO A 107 -49.27 6.54 39.17
C PRO A 107 -48.91 5.17 38.59
N ALA A 108 -47.91 5.11 37.71
CA ALA A 108 -47.45 3.86 37.10
C ALA A 108 -46.35 3.17 37.90
N ASN A 109 -45.81 3.81 38.94
CA ASN A 109 -44.63 3.38 39.69
C ASN A 109 -43.47 2.98 38.76
N GLN A 110 -43.18 3.79 37.75
CA GLN A 110 -42.21 3.49 36.69
C GLN A 110 -41.26 4.66 36.45
N PHE A 111 -39.98 4.34 36.27
CA PHE A 111 -38.97 5.32 35.86
C PHE A 111 -38.74 5.28 34.35
N TYR A 112 -38.40 6.44 33.79
CA TYR A 112 -38.00 6.63 32.41
C TYR A 112 -36.70 7.44 32.37
N ILE A 113 -35.88 7.21 31.36
CA ILE A 113 -34.57 7.83 31.21
C ILE A 113 -34.44 8.58 29.88
N ALA A 114 -33.65 9.64 29.88
CA ALA A 114 -33.18 10.32 28.69
C ALA A 114 -31.73 10.81 28.91
N PRO A 115 -30.75 10.36 28.11
CA PRO A 115 -29.38 10.87 28.17
C PRO A 115 -29.30 12.35 27.84
N VAL A 116 -28.55 13.12 28.63
CA VAL A 116 -28.37 14.57 28.44
C VAL A 116 -27.79 14.88 27.06
N ALA A 117 -26.87 14.06 26.56
CA ALA A 117 -26.29 14.20 25.23
C ALA A 117 -27.33 14.11 24.10
N GLU A 118 -28.31 13.20 24.23
CA GLU A 118 -29.42 13.08 23.27
C GLU A 118 -30.36 14.27 23.35
N VAL A 119 -30.71 14.71 24.57
CA VAL A 119 -31.53 15.90 24.79
C VAL A 119 -30.89 17.13 24.17
N TYR A 120 -29.58 17.32 24.35
CA TYR A 120 -28.83 18.41 23.77
C TYR A 120 -28.76 18.33 22.24
N ARG A 121 -28.58 17.13 21.68
CA ARG A 121 -28.60 16.90 20.23
C ARG A 121 -29.95 17.27 19.63
N ASP A 122 -31.04 16.86 20.27
CA ASP A 122 -32.40 17.18 19.84
C ASP A 122 -32.73 18.68 19.95
N LEU A 123 -32.22 19.35 20.99
CA LEU A 123 -32.32 20.79 21.15
C LEU A 123 -31.56 21.52 20.03
N SER A 124 -30.30 21.14 19.80
CA SER A 124 -29.40 21.77 18.82
C SER A 124 -29.86 21.58 17.37
N LYS A 125 -30.58 20.49 17.08
CA LYS A 125 -31.21 20.28 15.76
C LYS A 125 -32.37 21.24 15.49
N LYS A 126 -33.03 21.74 16.54
CA LYS A 126 -34.25 22.57 16.43
C LYS A 126 -33.98 24.05 16.57
N TYR A 127 -32.94 24.43 17.31
CA TYR A 127 -32.65 25.81 17.65
C TYR A 127 -31.17 26.12 17.41
N LEU A 128 -30.89 27.30 16.87
CA LEU A 128 -29.55 27.87 16.86
C LEU A 128 -29.13 28.27 18.29
N PRO A 129 -27.82 28.33 18.61
CA PRO A 129 -27.33 28.62 19.97
C PRO A 129 -27.93 29.89 20.60
N ASP A 130 -28.16 30.93 19.81
CA ASP A 130 -28.68 32.22 20.28
C ASP A 130 -30.22 32.27 20.41
N GLN A 131 -30.91 31.20 20.02
CA GLN A 131 -32.38 31.14 19.94
C GLN A 131 -32.99 30.04 20.82
N VAL A 132 -32.22 29.54 21.79
CA VAL A 132 -32.64 28.44 22.65
C VAL A 132 -33.73 28.90 23.64
N PRO A 133 -34.88 28.22 23.73
CA PRO A 133 -35.95 28.61 24.64
C PRO A 133 -35.54 28.46 26.11
N LYS A 134 -36.17 29.19 27.03
CA LYS A 134 -35.95 29.05 28.49
C LYS A 134 -36.31 27.66 29.03
N THR A 135 -37.23 26.97 28.37
CA THR A 135 -37.72 25.65 28.75
C THR A 135 -37.79 24.76 27.53
N TYR A 136 -37.31 23.52 27.66
CA TYR A 136 -37.35 22.50 26.62
C TYR A 136 -38.15 21.29 27.11
N LYS A 137 -39.01 20.72 26.24
CA LYS A 137 -39.76 19.50 26.56
C LYS A 137 -38.93 18.28 26.18
N VAL A 138 -38.33 17.65 27.18
CA VAL A 138 -37.58 16.39 27.02
C VAL A 138 -38.56 15.27 26.71
N LYS A 139 -38.26 14.48 25.68
CA LYS A 139 -39.03 13.29 25.31
C LYS A 139 -38.39 12.07 25.96
N PHE A 140 -39.12 11.39 26.83
CA PHE A 140 -38.70 10.14 27.43
C PHE A 140 -39.34 8.99 26.66
N THR A 141 -38.52 8.16 26.03
CA THR A 141 -38.98 7.03 25.19
C THR A 141 -38.62 5.68 25.77
N GLN A 142 -37.69 5.63 26.71
CA GLN A 142 -37.17 4.41 27.33
C GLN A 142 -37.58 4.35 28.79
N ALA A 143 -38.10 3.21 29.22
CA ALA A 143 -38.22 2.88 30.63
C ALA A 143 -36.82 2.62 31.19
N LEU A 144 -36.57 3.03 32.44
CA LEU A 144 -35.34 2.69 33.14
C LEU A 144 -35.44 1.24 33.65
N ASP A 145 -34.95 0.31 32.85
CA ASP A 145 -34.84 -1.10 33.16
C ASP A 145 -33.36 -1.51 33.33
N GLN A 146 -33.10 -2.81 33.55
CA GLN A 146 -31.74 -3.31 33.73
C GLN A 146 -30.83 -3.01 32.52
N GLN A 147 -31.37 -3.07 31.29
CA GLN A 147 -30.60 -2.77 30.08
C GLN A 147 -30.13 -1.32 30.08
N GLN A 148 -31.00 -0.38 30.49
CA GLN A 148 -30.62 1.03 30.61
C GLN A 148 -29.60 1.26 31.74
N ILE A 149 -29.71 0.55 32.85
CA ILE A 149 -28.75 0.63 33.97
C ILE A 149 -27.37 0.12 33.54
N ASP A 150 -27.31 -1.00 32.82
CA ASP A 150 -26.08 -1.52 32.22
C ASP A 150 -25.51 -0.53 31.19
N GLY A 151 -26.38 0.15 30.45
CA GLY A 151 -26.04 1.26 29.55
C GLY A 151 -25.35 2.42 30.28
N ILE A 152 -25.91 2.86 31.42
CA ILE A 152 -25.29 3.90 32.27
C ILE A 152 -23.89 3.46 32.71
N TYR A 153 -23.72 2.20 33.14
CA TYR A 153 -22.42 1.68 33.54
C TYR A 153 -21.41 1.78 32.41
N LYS A 154 -21.77 1.25 31.23
CA LYS A 154 -20.90 1.22 30.05
C LYS A 154 -20.50 2.63 29.62
N GLU A 155 -21.47 3.54 29.47
CA GLU A 155 -21.22 4.93 29.07
C GLU A 155 -20.33 5.67 30.08
N THR A 156 -20.57 5.45 31.38
CA THR A 156 -19.76 6.02 32.47
C THR A 156 -18.32 5.49 32.43
N PHE A 157 -18.14 4.19 32.21
CA PHE A 157 -16.82 3.57 32.15
C PHE A 157 -16.02 4.06 30.93
N GLU A 158 -16.62 4.04 29.74
CA GLU A 158 -16.00 4.50 28.50
C GLU A 158 -15.60 5.98 28.59
N SER A 159 -16.52 6.84 29.07
CA SER A 159 -16.24 8.27 29.27
C SER A 159 -15.14 8.50 30.31
N GLY A 160 -15.15 7.76 31.43
CA GLY A 160 -14.13 7.85 32.47
C GLY A 160 -12.75 7.41 31.98
N MET A 161 -12.68 6.33 31.20
CA MET A 161 -11.44 5.86 30.58
C MET A 161 -10.89 6.86 29.56
N LEU A 162 -11.74 7.43 28.71
CA LEU A 162 -11.35 8.46 27.75
C LEU A 162 -10.78 9.68 28.47
N LEU A 163 -11.47 10.20 29.49
CA LEU A 163 -11.00 11.35 30.28
C LEU A 163 -9.69 11.05 31.01
N LYS A 164 -9.51 9.82 31.50
CA LYS A 164 -8.24 9.39 32.11
C LYS A 164 -7.10 9.41 31.09
N LYS A 165 -7.29 8.81 29.91
CA LYS A 165 -6.31 8.80 28.82
C LYS A 165 -5.97 10.23 28.37
N LEU A 166 -6.98 11.08 28.20
CA LEU A 166 -6.81 12.48 27.83
C LEU A 166 -6.06 13.27 28.92
N SER A 167 -6.42 13.06 30.18
CA SER A 167 -5.77 13.74 31.31
C SER A 167 -4.30 13.38 31.46
N LEU A 168 -3.91 12.13 31.16
CA LEU A 168 -2.51 11.73 31.13
C LEU A 168 -1.75 12.56 30.09
N HIS A 169 -2.29 12.73 28.89
CA HIS A 169 -1.64 13.53 27.85
C HIS A 169 -1.59 15.03 28.18
N ILE A 170 -2.65 15.58 28.79
CA ILE A 170 -2.69 17.00 29.17
C ILE A 170 -1.75 17.32 30.35
N ARG A 171 -1.65 16.41 31.34
CA ARG A 171 -1.00 16.71 32.63
C ARG A 171 0.41 16.15 32.80
N VAL A 172 0.84 15.20 31.97
CA VAL A 172 2.18 14.59 32.07
C VAL A 172 3.28 15.49 31.48
N GLN A 173 2.92 16.58 30.80
CA GLN A 173 3.90 17.54 30.29
C GLN A 173 4.64 18.21 31.46
N GLY A 174 5.93 17.91 31.59
CA GLY A 174 6.79 18.52 32.59
C GLY A 174 6.91 20.03 32.35
N SER A 175 7.32 20.78 33.38
CA SER A 175 7.45 22.25 33.34
C SER A 175 8.41 22.79 32.25
N ASN A 176 9.10 21.91 31.52
CA ASN A 176 10.01 22.24 30.41
C ASN A 176 9.52 21.76 29.03
N ASP A 177 8.41 21.02 28.92
CA ASP A 177 7.90 20.53 27.64
C ASP A 177 6.90 21.53 27.05
N GLN A 178 7.00 21.75 25.73
CA GLN A 178 6.03 22.57 25.03
C GLN A 178 4.64 21.91 25.11
N PRO A 179 3.56 22.70 25.28
CA PRO A 179 2.21 22.15 25.30
C PRO A 179 1.93 21.37 24.01
N SER A 180 1.33 20.17 24.12
CA SER A 180 1.02 19.33 22.96
C SER A 180 0.16 20.12 21.98
N LYS A 181 0.54 20.10 20.70
CA LYS A 181 -0.12 20.95 19.68
C LYS A 181 -1.51 20.44 19.31
N GLY A 182 -1.78 19.16 19.56
CA GLY A 182 -3.07 18.54 19.37
C GLY A 182 -3.11 17.11 19.92
N PHE A 183 -4.32 16.63 20.16
CA PHE A 183 -4.61 15.24 20.51
C PHE A 183 -5.60 14.68 19.49
N VAL A 184 -5.41 13.42 19.13
CA VAL A 184 -6.37 12.68 18.32
C VAL A 184 -6.99 11.59 19.18
N ILE A 185 -8.32 11.51 19.11
CA ILE A 185 -9.12 10.45 19.70
C ILE A 185 -9.63 9.62 18.53
N ASP A 186 -9.25 8.35 18.48
CA ASP A 186 -9.70 7.45 17.42
C ASP A 186 -11.07 6.82 17.72
N GLU A 187 -11.53 5.96 16.81
CA GLU A 187 -12.82 5.25 16.94
C GLU A 187 -12.85 4.29 18.15
N GLN A 188 -11.68 3.85 18.62
CA GLN A 188 -11.50 2.99 19.78
C GLN A 188 -11.33 3.79 21.09
N GLN A 189 -11.44 5.12 21.04
CA GLN A 189 -11.21 6.03 22.16
C GLN A 189 -9.79 5.92 22.75
N ASP A 190 -8.81 5.54 21.92
CA ASP A 190 -7.40 5.76 22.24
C ASP A 190 -7.03 7.21 21.96
N VAL A 191 -6.13 7.74 22.79
CA VAL A 191 -5.70 9.13 22.73
C VAL A 191 -4.23 9.15 22.39
N TYR A 192 -3.88 9.81 21.29
CA TYR A 192 -2.52 10.01 20.84
C TYR A 192 -2.21 11.50 20.77
N SER A 193 -1.00 11.90 21.15
CA SER A 193 -0.51 13.23 20.81
C SER A 193 0.03 13.25 19.38
N VAL A 194 -0.03 14.42 18.75
CA VAL A 194 0.61 14.64 17.45
C VAL A 194 2.10 14.30 17.50
N GLU A 195 2.76 14.63 18.62
CA GLU A 195 4.18 14.35 18.83
C GLU A 195 4.48 12.84 18.88
N GLN A 196 3.65 12.03 19.56
CA GLN A 196 3.81 10.58 19.60
C GLN A 196 3.69 9.93 18.22
N ASN A 197 2.76 10.40 17.39
CA ASN A 197 2.62 9.88 16.02
C ASN A 197 3.87 10.19 15.18
N ILE A 198 4.45 11.38 15.35
CA ILE A 198 5.69 11.76 14.66
C ILE A 198 6.84 10.87 15.13
N GLU A 199 7.05 10.75 16.43
CA GLU A 199 8.12 9.92 17.02
C GLU A 199 7.99 8.45 16.59
N PHE A 200 6.76 7.92 16.56
CA PHE A 200 6.52 6.55 16.11
C PHE A 200 6.93 6.34 14.66
N ILE A 201 6.56 7.24 13.76
CA ILE A 201 6.96 7.16 12.34
C ILE A 201 8.47 7.34 12.18
N GLU A 202 9.10 8.24 12.93
CA GLU A 202 10.55 8.42 12.89
C GLU A 202 11.31 7.17 13.36
N TYR A 203 10.78 6.47 14.37
CA TYR A 203 11.41 5.28 14.94
C TYR A 203 11.13 4.01 14.14
N MET A 204 9.87 3.76 13.77
CA MET A 204 9.42 2.52 13.11
C MET A 204 9.24 2.63 11.60
N GLY A 205 9.26 3.84 11.04
CA GLY A 205 8.77 4.06 9.69
C GLY A 205 9.54 3.34 8.60
N PHE A 206 10.87 3.21 8.70
CA PHE A 206 11.64 2.40 7.75
C PHE A 206 11.27 0.92 7.77
N ASP A 207 11.05 0.34 8.95
CA ASP A 207 10.59 -1.05 9.09
C ASP A 207 9.19 -1.22 8.48
N LEU A 208 8.29 -0.26 8.69
CA LEU A 208 6.97 -0.25 8.07
C LEU A 208 7.05 -0.17 6.54
N LEU A 209 7.92 0.68 5.99
CA LEU A 209 8.13 0.77 4.54
C LEU A 209 8.66 -0.55 3.97
N ASN A 210 9.64 -1.17 4.63
CA ASN A 210 10.23 -2.44 4.20
C ASN A 210 9.21 -3.60 4.25
N ARG A 211 8.25 -3.54 5.17
CA ARG A 211 7.14 -4.52 5.26
C ARG A 211 5.95 -4.19 4.36
N HIS A 212 6.04 -3.16 3.53
CA HIS A 212 4.96 -2.66 2.69
C HIS A 212 3.70 -2.21 3.46
N ALA A 213 3.86 -1.81 4.73
CA ALA A 213 2.78 -1.32 5.60
C ALA A 213 2.43 0.16 5.32
N PHE A 214 2.32 0.52 4.04
CA PHE A 214 2.14 1.91 3.59
C PHE A 214 0.84 2.55 4.11
N ASN A 215 -0.25 1.77 4.16
CA ASN A 215 -1.54 2.23 4.69
C ASN A 215 -1.43 2.65 6.15
N GLN A 216 -0.67 1.90 6.95
CA GLN A 216 -0.48 2.20 8.37
C GLN A 216 0.29 3.51 8.55
N VAL A 217 1.34 3.74 7.74
CA VAL A 217 2.08 5.01 7.73
C VAL A 217 1.15 6.18 7.38
N ILE A 218 0.32 6.01 6.35
CA ILE A 218 -0.62 7.04 5.89
C ILE A 218 -1.71 7.33 6.92
N GLU A 219 -2.28 6.30 7.54
CA GLU A 219 -3.28 6.43 8.60
C GLU A 219 -2.75 7.25 9.78
N ILE A 220 -1.52 6.96 10.20
CA ILE A 220 -0.85 7.71 11.28
C ILE A 220 -0.57 9.15 10.83
N GLU A 221 -0.10 9.36 9.61
CA GLU A 221 0.13 10.70 9.06
C GLU A 221 -1.15 11.55 9.03
N GLN A 222 -2.27 10.97 8.63
CA GLN A 222 -3.57 11.64 8.59
C GLN A 222 -4.08 12.00 9.99
N ARG A 223 -3.76 11.19 10.99
CA ARG A 223 -4.01 11.47 12.42
C ARG A 223 -2.98 12.42 13.04
N THR A 224 -2.02 12.93 12.26
CA THR A 224 -1.00 13.88 12.74
C THR A 224 -1.38 15.29 12.33
N HIS A 225 -2.62 15.72 12.62
CA HIS A 225 -3.14 17.05 12.30
C HIS A 225 -4.01 17.62 13.44
N PRO A 226 -3.95 18.95 13.72
CA PRO A 226 -3.03 19.91 13.13
C PRO A 226 -1.59 19.66 13.62
N ARG A 227 -0.64 19.62 12.70
CA ARG A 227 0.79 19.59 13.03
C ARG A 227 1.45 20.89 12.61
N GLY A 228 2.43 21.31 13.41
CA GLY A 228 3.35 22.38 13.00
C GLY A 228 4.37 21.85 12.00
N LYS A 229 5.62 22.25 12.16
CA LYS A 229 6.74 21.70 11.38
C LYS A 229 7.05 20.26 11.84
N ALA A 230 6.82 19.28 10.98
CA ALA A 230 7.28 17.90 11.16
C ALA A 230 8.74 17.75 10.73
N SER A 231 9.43 16.73 11.24
CA SER A 231 10.82 16.49 10.87
C SER A 231 10.98 16.10 9.39
N PRO A 232 12.18 16.24 8.82
CA PRO A 232 12.48 15.78 7.48
C PRO A 232 12.33 14.25 7.33
N ILE A 233 12.65 13.47 8.36
CA ILE A 233 12.51 12.00 8.36
C ILE A 233 11.03 11.61 8.28
N PHE A 234 10.18 12.21 9.12
CA PHE A 234 8.75 11.97 9.11
C PHE A 234 8.15 12.24 7.71
N ASN A 235 8.46 13.41 7.15
CA ASN A 235 7.96 13.80 5.82
C ASN A 235 8.49 12.88 4.71
N MET A 236 9.75 12.43 4.79
CA MET A 236 10.31 11.47 3.83
C MET A 236 9.55 10.15 3.87
N ILE A 237 9.38 9.56 5.06
CA ILE A 237 8.75 8.25 5.23
C ILE A 237 7.30 8.28 4.75
N CYS A 238 6.53 9.29 5.17
CA CYS A 238 5.16 9.46 4.72
C CYS A 238 5.09 9.71 3.21
N GLY A 239 6.00 10.52 2.67
CA GLY A 239 6.10 10.77 1.23
C GLY A 239 6.37 9.51 0.42
N VAL A 240 7.28 8.65 0.88
CA VAL A 240 7.57 7.34 0.27
C VAL A 240 6.34 6.41 0.35
N ALA A 241 5.62 6.40 1.47
CA ALA A 241 4.39 5.60 1.59
C ALA A 241 3.30 6.05 0.60
N TYR A 242 3.04 7.36 0.49
CA TYR A 242 2.09 7.90 -0.50
C TYR A 242 2.55 7.65 -1.94
N TYR A 243 3.86 7.69 -2.21
CA TYR A 243 4.42 7.34 -3.52
C TYR A 243 4.06 5.91 -3.91
N HIS A 244 4.30 4.95 -3.02
CA HIS A 244 3.97 3.54 -3.26
C HIS A 244 2.46 3.27 -3.37
N GLN A 245 1.62 4.13 -2.81
CA GLN A 245 0.16 4.05 -2.94
C GLN A 245 -0.37 4.72 -4.22
N GLY A 246 0.51 5.32 -5.03
CA GLY A 246 0.14 6.02 -6.25
C GLY A 246 -0.48 7.41 -6.01
N ASN A 247 -0.50 7.92 -4.77
CA ASN A 247 -0.92 9.29 -4.49
C ASN A 247 0.27 10.24 -4.67
N LEU A 248 0.63 10.47 -5.94
CA LEU A 248 1.85 11.17 -6.30
C LEU A 248 1.84 12.66 -5.90
N PHE A 249 0.68 13.31 -5.88
CA PHE A 249 0.56 14.70 -5.43
C PHE A 249 0.92 14.86 -3.96
N LYS A 250 0.33 14.02 -3.09
CA LYS A 250 0.63 14.05 -1.65
C LYS A 250 2.08 13.61 -1.38
N ALA A 251 2.56 12.62 -2.13
CA ALA A 251 3.95 12.20 -2.06
C ALA A 251 4.91 13.37 -2.34
N ILE A 252 4.72 14.10 -3.44
CA ILE A 252 5.57 15.25 -3.78
C ILE A 252 5.49 16.35 -2.72
N GLU A 253 4.30 16.65 -2.18
CA GLU A 253 4.14 17.64 -1.11
C GLU A 253 5.07 17.32 0.07
N LEU A 254 5.00 16.09 0.59
CA LEU A 254 5.77 15.66 1.75
C LEU A 254 7.26 15.49 1.43
N LEU A 255 7.60 14.89 0.29
CA LEU A 255 8.99 14.73 -0.15
C LEU A 255 9.67 16.09 -0.35
N LYS A 256 8.96 17.11 -0.86
CA LYS A 256 9.52 18.48 -0.96
C LYS A 256 9.77 19.11 0.41
N LEU A 257 8.86 18.91 1.37
CA LEU A 257 9.07 19.39 2.74
C LEU A 257 10.32 18.77 3.36
N SER A 258 10.53 17.47 3.16
CA SER A 258 11.76 16.79 3.58
C SER A 258 13.00 17.30 2.83
N HIS A 259 12.89 17.50 1.51
CA HIS A 259 14.00 17.92 0.65
C HIS A 259 14.52 19.33 0.97
N ASN A 260 13.65 20.23 1.44
CA ASN A 260 14.05 21.56 1.90
C ASN A 260 15.05 21.51 3.08
N GLU A 261 15.10 20.40 3.81
CA GLU A 261 15.98 20.16 4.94
C GLU A 261 16.83 18.90 4.74
N ILE A 262 17.11 18.56 3.48
CA ILE A 262 17.84 17.33 3.11
C ILE A 262 19.16 17.14 3.86
N ASN A 263 19.86 18.23 4.18
CA ASN A 263 21.14 18.20 4.90
C ASN A 263 21.03 17.67 6.34
N SER A 264 19.83 17.56 6.92
CA SER A 264 19.62 16.96 8.24
C SER A 264 19.45 15.44 8.19
N LEU A 265 19.33 14.84 7.00
CA LEU A 265 19.15 13.40 6.81
C LEU A 265 20.50 12.70 6.67
N HIS A 266 20.52 11.39 6.94
CA HIS A 266 21.69 10.55 6.66
C HIS A 266 21.96 10.52 5.13
N PRO A 267 23.21 10.46 4.65
CA PRO A 267 23.52 10.51 3.20
C PRO A 267 22.79 9.48 2.34
N GLU A 268 22.56 8.27 2.86
CA GLU A 268 21.78 7.23 2.18
C GLU A 268 20.31 7.66 1.99
N ASP A 269 19.71 8.26 3.03
CA ASP A 269 18.33 8.78 3.02
C ASP A 269 18.18 9.97 2.07
N GLN A 270 19.20 10.85 2.00
CA GLN A 270 19.22 11.97 1.05
C GLN A 270 19.11 11.47 -0.39
N SER A 271 19.82 10.39 -0.70
CA SER A 271 19.82 9.78 -2.03
C SER A 271 18.48 9.11 -2.33
N MET A 272 17.91 8.38 -1.35
CA MET A 272 16.58 7.76 -1.47
C MET A 272 15.47 8.81 -1.66
N LEU A 273 15.47 9.86 -0.85
CA LEU A 273 14.54 10.98 -0.93
C LEU A 273 14.59 11.64 -2.32
N SER A 274 15.80 11.99 -2.77
CA SER A 274 16.00 12.65 -4.06
C SER A 274 15.56 11.75 -5.20
N TYR A 275 15.92 10.46 -5.16
CA TYR A 275 15.50 9.48 -6.15
C TYR A 275 13.98 9.36 -6.23
N THR A 276 13.32 9.19 -5.09
CA THR A 276 11.86 9.03 -5.03
C THR A 276 11.14 10.29 -5.48
N LEU A 277 11.61 11.48 -5.09
CA LEU A 277 11.04 12.75 -5.53
C LEU A 277 11.16 12.95 -7.04
N VAL A 278 12.32 12.65 -7.62
CA VAL A 278 12.55 12.72 -9.08
C VAL A 278 11.67 11.72 -9.82
N HIS A 279 11.50 10.51 -9.28
CA HIS A 279 10.62 9.50 -9.85
C HIS A 279 9.15 9.92 -9.81
N ALA A 280 8.67 10.44 -8.68
CA ALA A 280 7.31 10.96 -8.54
C ALA A 280 7.03 12.11 -9.51
N ARG A 281 7.99 13.04 -9.67
CA ARG A 281 7.90 14.15 -10.63
C ARG A 281 7.82 13.62 -12.06
N TYR A 282 8.66 12.64 -12.40
CA TYR A 282 8.62 12.02 -13.72
C TYR A 282 7.27 11.36 -13.98
N LEU A 283 6.79 10.50 -13.07
CA LEU A 283 5.51 9.78 -13.22
C LEU A 283 4.32 10.71 -13.41
N LEU A 284 4.26 11.84 -12.70
CA LEU A 284 3.24 12.88 -12.88
C LEU A 284 3.38 13.67 -14.19
N GLY A 285 4.48 13.51 -14.92
CA GLY A 285 4.78 14.26 -16.15
C GLY A 285 5.30 15.69 -15.88
N LEU A 286 5.80 15.97 -14.67
CA LEU A 286 6.37 17.28 -14.31
C LEU A 286 7.78 17.50 -14.87
N ILE A 287 8.46 16.41 -15.23
CA ILE A 287 9.76 16.42 -15.92
C ILE A 287 9.73 15.44 -17.09
N SER A 288 10.53 15.72 -18.11
CA SER A 288 10.66 14.87 -19.29
C SER A 288 11.54 13.64 -19.03
N GLU A 289 11.42 12.59 -19.85
CA GLU A 289 12.28 11.40 -19.78
C GLU A 289 13.79 11.73 -19.86
N PRO A 290 14.27 12.64 -20.74
CA PRO A 290 15.68 13.05 -20.75
C PRO A 290 16.13 13.73 -19.46
N GLU A 291 15.30 14.62 -18.89
CA GLU A 291 15.60 15.29 -17.62
C GLU A 291 15.61 14.29 -16.46
N PHE A 292 14.62 13.39 -16.41
CA PHE A 292 14.57 12.30 -15.44
C PHE A 292 15.84 11.44 -15.48
N ARG A 293 16.28 11.02 -16.68
CA ARG A 293 17.52 10.25 -16.84
C ARG A 293 18.75 11.01 -16.34
N LYS A 294 18.82 12.31 -16.61
CA LYS A 294 19.92 13.18 -16.16
C LYS A 294 19.93 13.29 -14.63
N GLU A 295 18.82 13.71 -14.01
CA GLU A 295 18.72 13.86 -12.56
C GLU A 295 18.96 12.50 -11.84
N LYS A 296 18.39 11.40 -12.38
CA LYS A 296 18.64 10.04 -11.87
C LYS A 296 20.12 9.70 -11.91
N ALA A 297 20.82 9.96 -13.02
CA ALA A 297 22.25 9.66 -13.14
C ALA A 297 23.11 10.45 -12.15
N GLU A 298 22.79 11.72 -11.90
CA GLU A 298 23.47 12.56 -10.91
C GLU A 298 23.30 12.03 -9.48
N ILE A 299 22.09 11.62 -9.10
CA ILE A 299 21.80 11.03 -7.78
C ILE A 299 22.55 9.71 -7.59
N VAL A 300 22.50 8.86 -8.62
CA VAL A 300 23.01 7.50 -8.61
C VAL A 300 24.55 7.45 -8.68
N ALA A 301 25.19 8.53 -9.15
CA ALA A 301 26.66 8.68 -9.13
C ALA A 301 27.24 8.91 -7.73
N ASN A 302 26.41 9.20 -6.71
CA ASN A 302 26.87 9.41 -5.35
C ASN A 302 27.36 8.08 -4.72
N GLU A 303 28.62 8.04 -4.29
CA GLU A 303 29.22 6.83 -3.68
C GLU A 303 28.57 6.46 -2.34
N ASN A 304 27.97 7.43 -1.65
CA ASN A 304 27.23 7.24 -0.40
C ASN A 304 25.77 6.83 -0.62
N ALA A 305 25.37 6.52 -1.86
CA ALA A 305 24.03 6.05 -2.13
C ALA A 305 23.81 4.63 -1.56
N GLY A 306 22.57 4.35 -1.13
CA GLY A 306 22.20 3.02 -0.63
C GLY A 306 22.40 1.92 -1.67
N THR A 307 22.47 0.66 -1.21
CA THR A 307 22.80 -0.52 -2.03
C THR A 307 21.98 -0.63 -3.32
N PHE A 308 20.68 -0.34 -3.27
CA PHE A 308 19.80 -0.31 -4.45
C PHE A 308 20.30 0.66 -5.53
N LEU A 309 20.62 1.89 -5.15
CA LEU A 309 21.07 2.92 -6.09
C LEU A 309 22.47 2.61 -6.62
N GLN A 310 23.34 1.98 -5.82
CA GLN A 310 24.63 1.50 -6.30
C GLN A 310 24.47 0.44 -7.40
N LEU A 311 23.51 -0.49 -7.26
CA LEU A 311 23.19 -1.48 -8.30
C LEU A 311 22.62 -0.83 -9.55
N GLU A 312 21.74 0.17 -9.41
CA GLU A 312 21.23 0.97 -10.52
C GLU A 312 22.34 1.73 -11.25
N ASN A 313 23.32 2.29 -10.52
CA ASN A 313 24.48 2.95 -11.12
C ASN A 313 25.27 1.98 -11.99
N LEU A 314 25.59 0.83 -11.40
CA LEU A 314 26.37 -0.20 -12.06
C LEU A 314 25.66 -0.72 -13.32
N TYR A 315 24.33 -0.87 -13.27
CA TYR A 315 23.54 -1.25 -14.45
C TYR A 315 23.56 -0.16 -15.53
N ASN A 316 23.42 1.12 -15.17
CA ASN A 316 23.53 2.22 -16.14
C ASN A 316 24.92 2.30 -16.79
N GLN A 317 25.98 2.07 -16.01
CA GLN A 317 27.35 1.98 -16.53
C GLN A 317 27.51 0.79 -17.47
N PHE A 318 26.91 -0.36 -17.14
CA PHE A 318 26.88 -1.53 -18.01
C PHE A 318 26.19 -1.20 -19.33
N ILE A 319 24.97 -0.69 -19.32
CA ILE A 319 24.20 -0.34 -20.53
C ILE A 319 24.88 0.74 -21.36
N GLY A 320 25.48 1.76 -20.72
CA GLY A 320 26.17 2.87 -21.39
C GLY A 320 27.60 2.57 -21.85
N SER A 321 28.16 1.40 -21.50
CA SER A 321 29.52 1.03 -21.89
C SER A 321 29.68 0.94 -23.41
N LYS A 322 30.80 1.47 -23.92
CA LYS A 322 31.21 1.38 -25.34
C LYS A 322 32.11 0.18 -25.62
N GLU A 323 32.29 -0.71 -24.65
CA GLU A 323 33.09 -1.92 -24.79
C GLU A 323 32.47 -2.83 -25.84
N ILE A 324 33.28 -3.22 -26.84
CA ILE A 324 32.83 -3.98 -28.00
C ILE A 324 32.59 -5.44 -27.62
N GLU A 325 33.50 -6.02 -26.83
CA GLU A 325 33.41 -7.40 -26.38
C GLU A 325 32.38 -7.55 -25.24
N GLN A 326 31.31 -8.31 -25.50
CA GLN A 326 30.20 -8.42 -24.55
C GLN A 326 30.55 -9.28 -23.33
N GLY A 327 31.34 -10.34 -23.50
CA GLY A 327 31.74 -11.25 -22.41
C GLY A 327 32.47 -10.55 -21.26
N PRO A 328 33.59 -9.84 -21.51
CA PRO A 328 34.29 -9.05 -20.50
C PRO A 328 33.40 -7.97 -19.87
N ARG A 329 32.57 -7.30 -20.69
CA ARG A 329 31.63 -6.26 -20.23
C ARG A 329 30.63 -6.79 -19.22
N ILE A 330 29.99 -7.92 -19.48
CA ILE A 330 29.01 -8.52 -18.56
C ILE A 330 29.70 -9.12 -17.32
N LYS A 331 30.92 -9.66 -17.46
CA LYS A 331 31.72 -10.12 -16.31
C LYS A 331 32.03 -8.99 -15.33
N LYS A 332 32.41 -7.81 -15.83
CA LYS A 332 32.65 -6.62 -15.00
C LYS A 332 31.38 -6.18 -14.27
N TYR A 333 30.22 -6.27 -14.92
CA TYR A 333 28.92 -6.02 -14.30
C TYR A 333 28.63 -7.01 -13.16
N TYR A 334 28.78 -8.31 -13.41
CA TYR A 334 28.62 -9.37 -12.41
C TYR A 334 29.54 -9.15 -11.19
N GLU A 335 30.84 -8.94 -11.40
CA GLU A 335 31.80 -8.74 -10.31
C GLU A 335 31.50 -7.48 -9.49
N GLY A 336 31.06 -6.41 -10.14
CA GLY A 336 30.61 -5.19 -9.47
C GLY A 336 29.38 -5.43 -8.60
N ALA A 337 28.39 -6.17 -9.13
CA ALA A 337 27.14 -6.45 -8.42
C ALA A 337 27.41 -7.31 -7.18
N MET A 338 28.24 -8.35 -7.32
CA MET A 338 28.66 -9.21 -6.21
C MET A 338 29.43 -8.44 -5.13
N ARG A 339 30.28 -7.49 -5.53
CA ARG A 339 30.98 -6.60 -4.58
C ARG A 339 30.01 -5.72 -3.80
N ILE A 340 28.98 -5.18 -4.46
CA ILE A 340 27.98 -4.32 -3.81
C ILE A 340 27.16 -5.12 -2.79
N VAL A 341 26.58 -6.26 -3.18
CA VAL A 341 25.75 -7.08 -2.26
C VAL A 341 26.59 -7.81 -1.20
N GLY A 342 27.89 -8.02 -1.47
CA GLY A 342 28.83 -8.59 -0.50
C GLY A 342 29.10 -7.70 0.70
N LYS A 343 28.90 -6.37 0.59
CA LYS A 343 29.07 -5.44 1.72
C LYS A 343 27.99 -5.57 2.80
N ARG A 344 26.82 -6.09 2.44
CA ARG A 344 25.61 -6.20 3.27
C ARG A 344 24.98 -7.59 3.11
N PRO A 345 25.63 -8.66 3.59
CA PRO A 345 25.13 -10.04 3.44
C PRO A 345 23.72 -10.25 4.03
N GLU A 346 23.33 -9.45 5.02
CA GLU A 346 22.02 -9.43 5.67
C GLU A 346 20.88 -8.93 4.78
N PHE A 347 21.17 -8.19 3.71
CA PHE A 347 20.15 -7.64 2.80
C PHE A 347 19.77 -8.64 1.71
N HIS A 348 19.02 -9.67 2.09
CA HIS A 348 18.57 -10.73 1.20
C HIS A 348 17.79 -10.19 -0.01
N ASP A 349 16.95 -9.17 0.18
CA ASP A 349 16.15 -8.55 -0.88
C ASP A 349 17.02 -7.91 -1.97
N MET A 350 18.07 -7.19 -1.56
CA MET A 350 19.00 -6.56 -2.50
C MET A 350 19.80 -7.60 -3.28
N ARG A 351 20.12 -8.74 -2.66
CA ARG A 351 20.75 -9.87 -3.35
C ARG A 351 19.84 -10.48 -4.40
N ILE A 352 18.56 -10.64 -4.08
CA ILE A 352 17.57 -11.13 -5.05
C ILE A 352 17.49 -10.18 -6.25
N VAL A 353 17.39 -8.88 -6.00
CA VAL A 353 17.37 -7.86 -7.05
C VAL A 353 18.64 -7.90 -7.91
N ALA A 354 19.82 -8.01 -7.30
CA ALA A 354 21.08 -8.08 -8.03
C ALA A 354 21.16 -9.32 -8.92
N HIS A 355 20.84 -10.50 -8.39
CA HIS A 355 20.84 -11.75 -9.15
C HIS A 355 19.82 -11.71 -10.29
N ALA A 356 18.61 -11.19 -10.05
CA ALA A 356 17.59 -11.04 -11.10
C ALA A 356 18.08 -10.14 -12.25
N LYS A 357 18.74 -9.02 -11.93
CA LYS A 357 19.31 -8.13 -12.97
C LYS A 357 20.45 -8.77 -13.75
N ILE A 358 21.27 -9.60 -13.11
CA ILE A 358 22.33 -10.37 -13.78
C ILE A 358 21.71 -11.37 -14.75
N LEU A 359 20.76 -12.17 -14.29
CA LEU A 359 20.03 -13.14 -15.13
C LEU A 359 19.36 -12.44 -16.32
N ASN A 360 18.71 -11.29 -16.11
CA ASN A 360 18.08 -10.52 -17.18
C ASN A 360 19.10 -10.00 -18.22
N ALA A 361 20.28 -9.54 -17.76
CA ALA A 361 21.35 -9.09 -18.66
C ALA A 361 21.93 -10.25 -19.48
N GLU A 362 22.15 -11.41 -18.87
CA GLU A 362 22.61 -12.62 -19.54
C GLU A 362 21.58 -13.12 -20.56
N ALA A 363 20.31 -13.18 -20.17
CA ALA A 363 19.20 -13.55 -21.05
C ALA A 363 19.12 -12.64 -22.29
N THR A 364 19.22 -11.33 -22.09
CA THR A 364 19.19 -10.34 -23.18
C THR A 364 20.37 -10.55 -24.15
N LEU A 365 21.56 -10.82 -23.63
CA LEU A 365 22.75 -11.10 -24.44
C LEU A 365 22.57 -12.40 -25.24
N LEU A 366 22.12 -13.47 -24.59
CA LEU A 366 21.90 -14.76 -25.24
C LEU A 366 20.85 -14.67 -26.35
N LEU A 367 19.73 -13.98 -26.14
CA LEU A 367 18.71 -13.78 -27.18
C LEU A 367 19.25 -13.00 -28.38
N HIS A 368 20.05 -11.96 -28.12
CA HIS A 368 20.73 -11.21 -29.19
C HIS A 368 21.69 -12.09 -29.99
N GLU A 369 22.49 -12.92 -29.32
CA GLU A 369 23.44 -13.82 -29.96
C GLU A 369 22.75 -14.99 -30.68
N LEU A 370 21.62 -15.48 -30.16
CA LEU A 370 20.76 -16.44 -30.86
C LEU A 370 20.29 -15.86 -32.18
N ALA A 371 19.78 -14.61 -32.17
CA ALA A 371 19.36 -13.93 -33.40
C ALA A 371 20.53 -13.77 -34.38
N LYS A 372 21.71 -13.37 -33.91
CA LYS A 372 22.93 -13.25 -34.72
C LYS A 372 23.34 -14.59 -35.35
N ASN A 373 23.43 -15.65 -34.56
CA ASN A 373 23.77 -17.00 -35.03
C ASN A 373 22.72 -17.51 -36.02
N SER A 374 21.44 -17.19 -35.82
CA SER A 374 20.37 -17.60 -36.73
C SER A 374 20.51 -17.04 -38.15
N LEU A 375 21.11 -15.84 -38.31
CA LEU A 375 21.33 -15.24 -39.62
C LEU A 375 22.29 -16.05 -40.49
N LEU A 376 23.14 -16.89 -39.90
CA LEU A 376 24.03 -17.78 -40.65
C LEU A 376 23.31 -18.99 -41.25
N THR A 377 22.13 -19.33 -40.71
CA THR A 377 21.33 -20.49 -41.15
C THR A 377 20.33 -20.15 -42.25
N MET A 378 19.93 -18.87 -42.40
CA MET A 378 18.97 -18.36 -43.39
C MET A 378 17.68 -19.19 -43.61
N GLY A 379 17.29 -20.06 -42.67
CA GLY A 379 16.11 -20.92 -42.81
C GLY A 379 16.32 -22.21 -43.62
N ARG A 380 17.55 -22.72 -43.73
CA ARG A 380 17.87 -24.05 -44.29
C ARG A 380 17.11 -25.18 -43.57
N GLN A 381 16.79 -26.25 -44.30
CA GLN A 381 16.03 -27.39 -43.77
C GLN A 381 16.94 -28.36 -42.99
N THR A 382 18.13 -28.64 -43.52
CA THR A 382 19.15 -29.46 -42.88
C THR A 382 20.41 -28.61 -42.70
N ASP A 383 20.72 -28.25 -41.46
CA ASP A 383 21.85 -27.39 -41.18
C ASP A 383 22.55 -27.83 -39.89
N ALA A 384 23.70 -28.49 -40.04
CA ALA A 384 24.51 -28.94 -38.90
C ALA A 384 24.92 -27.77 -37.98
N TYR A 385 25.03 -26.54 -38.51
CA TYR A 385 25.29 -25.35 -37.70
C TYR A 385 24.07 -24.95 -36.87
N ARG A 386 22.86 -25.07 -37.42
CA ARG A 386 21.60 -24.85 -36.69
C ARG A 386 21.48 -25.84 -35.54
N ASP A 387 21.76 -27.11 -35.78
CA ASP A 387 21.71 -28.16 -34.74
C ASP A 387 22.69 -27.86 -33.60
N LEU A 388 23.92 -27.43 -33.91
CA LEU A 388 24.89 -26.97 -32.91
C LEU A 388 24.39 -25.75 -32.13
N THR A 389 23.81 -24.77 -32.82
CA THR A 389 23.27 -23.55 -32.20
C THR A 389 22.14 -23.88 -31.22
N VAL A 390 21.21 -24.76 -31.63
CA VAL A 390 20.09 -25.21 -30.78
C VAL A 390 20.61 -26.04 -29.60
N ALA A 391 21.58 -26.93 -29.82
CA ALA A 391 22.16 -27.72 -28.74
C ALA A 391 22.88 -26.86 -27.69
N ASP A 392 23.58 -25.80 -28.10
CA ASP A 392 24.20 -24.85 -27.16
C ASP A 392 23.15 -23.99 -26.46
N TRP A 393 22.12 -23.53 -27.18
CA TRP A 393 21.00 -22.79 -26.60
C TRP A 393 20.30 -23.58 -25.48
N LEU A 394 19.99 -24.86 -25.70
CA LEU A 394 19.33 -25.71 -24.71
C LEU A 394 20.15 -25.84 -23.42
N LYS A 395 21.49 -25.86 -23.50
CA LYS A 395 22.35 -25.85 -22.31
C LYS A 395 22.25 -24.54 -21.53
N PHE A 396 22.17 -23.40 -22.24
CA PHE A 396 21.99 -22.10 -21.59
C PHE A 396 20.60 -21.96 -20.98
N GLU A 397 19.57 -22.46 -21.66
CA GLU A 397 18.20 -22.49 -21.15
C GLU A 397 18.09 -23.31 -19.88
N GLU A 398 18.68 -24.51 -19.84
CA GLU A 398 18.73 -25.35 -18.64
C GLU A 398 19.41 -24.61 -17.48
N GLN A 399 20.57 -23.97 -17.73
CA GLN A 399 21.26 -23.18 -16.71
C GLN A 399 20.42 -22.00 -16.22
N PHE A 400 19.79 -21.24 -17.12
CA PHE A 400 18.96 -20.09 -16.79
C PHE A 400 17.78 -20.50 -15.92
N LEU A 401 17.02 -21.52 -16.35
CA LEU A 401 15.86 -22.01 -15.61
C LEU A 401 16.25 -22.59 -14.24
N SER A 402 17.38 -23.29 -14.16
CA SER A 402 17.91 -23.79 -12.89
C SER A 402 18.26 -22.64 -11.93
N GLN A 403 19.03 -21.64 -12.38
CA GLN A 403 19.42 -20.50 -11.56
C GLN A 403 18.21 -19.65 -11.14
N LEU A 404 17.23 -19.47 -12.04
CA LEU A 404 16.00 -18.75 -11.73
C LEU A 404 15.17 -19.51 -10.67
N GLN A 405 15.10 -20.84 -10.77
CA GLN A 405 14.41 -21.67 -9.78
C GLN A 405 15.11 -21.64 -8.41
N GLU A 406 16.45 -21.65 -8.37
CA GLU A 406 17.23 -21.47 -7.15
C GLU A 406 16.94 -20.10 -6.52
N LEU A 407 16.94 -19.04 -7.34
CA LEU A 407 16.67 -17.68 -6.88
C LEU A 407 15.23 -17.52 -6.38
N TYR A 408 14.27 -18.16 -7.04
CA TYR A 408 12.89 -18.24 -6.59
C TYR A 408 12.77 -18.94 -5.23
N GLY A 409 13.48 -20.07 -5.05
CA GLY A 409 13.55 -20.78 -3.77
C GLY A 409 14.14 -19.90 -2.65
N PHE A 410 15.19 -19.13 -2.97
CA PHE A 410 15.79 -18.18 -2.04
C PHE A 410 14.81 -17.05 -1.67
N ALA A 411 14.13 -16.45 -2.64
CA ALA A 411 13.12 -15.41 -2.40
C ALA A 411 11.93 -15.92 -1.57
N LEU A 412 11.50 -17.16 -1.80
CA LEU A 412 10.41 -17.80 -1.06
C LEU A 412 10.81 -18.03 0.40
N LYS A 413 12.04 -18.49 0.65
CA LYS A 413 12.58 -18.69 2.01
C LYS A 413 12.54 -17.41 2.84
N HIS A 414 12.85 -16.27 2.22
CA HIS A 414 12.83 -14.96 2.86
C HIS A 414 11.47 -14.23 2.79
N ARG A 415 10.42 -14.90 2.29
CA ARG A 415 9.03 -14.38 2.21
C ARG A 415 8.91 -13.05 1.44
N ASN A 416 9.76 -12.83 0.44
CA ASN A 416 9.69 -11.62 -0.38
C ASN A 416 8.72 -11.82 -1.56
N PHE A 417 7.43 -11.59 -1.32
CA PHE A 417 6.36 -11.80 -2.32
C PHE A 417 6.48 -10.89 -3.55
N LEU A 418 6.99 -9.67 -3.37
CA LEU A 418 7.22 -8.75 -4.49
C LEU A 418 8.32 -9.30 -5.40
N ALA A 419 9.43 -9.75 -4.82
CA ALA A 419 10.52 -10.37 -5.57
C ALA A 419 10.07 -11.66 -6.26
N LEU A 420 9.27 -12.50 -5.62
CA LEU A 420 8.69 -13.70 -6.25
C LEU A 420 7.88 -13.36 -7.51
N SER A 421 7.06 -12.31 -7.42
CA SER A 421 6.27 -11.83 -8.56
C SER A 421 7.16 -11.31 -9.68
N ASN A 422 8.20 -10.54 -9.35
CA ASN A 422 9.16 -10.04 -10.32
C ASN A 422 9.95 -11.18 -11.00
N LEU A 423 10.41 -12.18 -10.24
CA LEU A 423 11.12 -13.34 -10.80
C LEU A 423 10.24 -14.19 -11.72
N MET A 424 8.95 -14.33 -11.39
CA MET A 424 8.01 -15.01 -12.28
C MET A 424 7.77 -14.20 -13.56
N MET A 425 7.73 -12.86 -13.48
CA MET A 425 7.71 -12.02 -14.67
C MET A 425 8.97 -12.17 -15.52
N GLU A 426 10.16 -12.26 -14.92
CA GLU A 426 11.41 -12.54 -15.66
C GLU A 426 11.33 -13.89 -16.40
N LYS A 427 10.74 -14.93 -15.78
CA LYS A 427 10.47 -16.21 -16.44
C LYS A 427 9.54 -16.03 -17.65
N ILE A 428 8.42 -15.34 -17.46
CA ILE A 428 7.44 -15.10 -18.53
C ILE A 428 8.09 -14.32 -19.69
N GLU A 429 8.89 -13.29 -19.38
CA GLU A 429 9.62 -12.51 -20.38
C GLU A 429 10.58 -13.39 -21.19
N TRP A 430 11.34 -14.25 -20.50
CA TRP A 430 12.25 -15.21 -21.14
C TRP A 430 11.52 -16.16 -22.07
N GLU A 431 10.47 -16.82 -21.57
CA GLU A 431 9.70 -17.81 -22.33
C GLU A 431 9.02 -17.18 -23.55
N PHE A 432 8.39 -16.01 -23.38
CA PHE A 432 7.79 -15.29 -24.49
C PHE A 432 8.84 -14.86 -25.52
N ALA A 433 9.99 -14.35 -25.05
CA ALA A 433 11.09 -13.97 -25.93
C ALA A 433 11.62 -15.14 -26.74
N LYS A 434 11.88 -16.27 -26.08
CA LYS A 434 12.27 -17.52 -26.73
C LYS A 434 11.28 -17.90 -27.84
N ILE A 435 9.99 -17.94 -27.53
CA ILE A 435 8.95 -18.35 -28.48
C ILE A 435 8.95 -17.44 -29.72
N TYR A 436 8.89 -16.10 -29.55
CA TYR A 436 8.86 -15.24 -30.74
C TYR A 436 10.18 -15.24 -31.51
N HIS A 437 11.34 -15.48 -30.87
CA HIS A 437 12.62 -15.64 -31.57
C HIS A 437 12.61 -16.90 -32.45
N PHE A 438 12.30 -18.07 -31.88
CA PHE A 438 12.27 -19.32 -32.64
C PHE A 438 11.20 -19.33 -33.71
N HIS A 439 10.03 -18.74 -33.44
CA HIS A 439 9.00 -18.51 -34.43
C HIS A 439 9.54 -17.67 -35.61
N SER A 440 10.18 -16.53 -35.32
CA SER A 440 10.73 -15.64 -36.35
C SER A 440 11.84 -16.31 -37.17
N ILE A 441 12.68 -17.11 -36.52
CA ILE A 441 13.81 -17.79 -37.15
C ILE A 441 13.34 -18.90 -38.09
N SER A 442 12.35 -19.68 -37.65
CA SER A 442 11.89 -20.91 -38.33
C SER A 442 10.86 -20.65 -39.42
N ASN A 443 10.18 -19.50 -39.41
CA ASN A 443 9.06 -19.19 -40.30
C ASN A 443 9.38 -18.13 -41.37
N TRP A 444 10.63 -18.07 -41.80
CA TRP A 444 11.05 -17.16 -42.87
C TRP A 444 10.56 -17.61 -44.24
N ASN A 445 9.82 -16.73 -44.91
CA ASN A 445 9.37 -16.92 -46.27
C ASN A 445 10.32 -16.21 -47.24
N LYS A 446 11.19 -16.97 -47.90
CA LYS A 446 12.16 -16.43 -48.87
C LYS A 446 11.54 -15.81 -50.12
N GLU A 447 10.32 -16.19 -50.48
CA GLU A 447 9.63 -15.66 -51.67
C GLU A 447 9.05 -14.27 -51.40
N LYS A 448 8.46 -14.10 -50.21
CA LYS A 448 7.85 -12.84 -49.77
C LYS A 448 8.82 -11.92 -49.03
N LEU A 449 9.94 -12.46 -48.55
CA LEU A 449 10.87 -11.79 -47.63
C LEU A 449 10.16 -11.32 -46.35
N THR A 450 9.29 -12.18 -45.80
CA THR A 450 8.51 -11.91 -44.58
C THR A 450 8.48 -13.12 -43.67
N ILE A 451 8.05 -12.92 -42.42
CA ILE A 451 7.73 -13.98 -41.46
C ILE A 451 6.20 -14.17 -41.51
N ASP A 452 5.74 -15.26 -42.11
CA ASP A 452 4.38 -15.33 -42.69
C ASP A 452 3.61 -16.60 -42.31
N LEU A 453 3.74 -17.07 -41.06
CA LEU A 453 3.04 -18.25 -40.55
C LEU A 453 2.39 -17.98 -39.19
N GLU A 454 1.30 -18.70 -38.92
CA GLU A 454 0.66 -18.70 -37.62
C GLU A 454 1.59 -19.32 -36.56
N VAL A 455 1.42 -18.88 -35.30
CA VAL A 455 2.14 -19.45 -34.16
C VAL A 455 1.79 -20.95 -34.04
N ALA A 456 2.80 -21.79 -33.83
CA ALA A 456 2.61 -23.23 -33.72
C ALA A 456 1.63 -23.59 -32.58
N PRO A 457 0.83 -24.67 -32.70
CA PRO A 457 -0.13 -25.05 -31.66
C PRO A 457 0.48 -25.19 -30.26
N ASP A 458 1.65 -25.82 -30.16
CA ASP A 458 2.34 -26.07 -28.88
C ASP A 458 2.85 -24.76 -28.25
N ASP A 459 3.38 -23.83 -29.07
CA ASP A 459 3.79 -22.49 -28.63
C ASP A 459 2.56 -21.68 -28.18
N ARG A 460 1.45 -21.80 -28.90
CA ARG A 460 0.19 -21.14 -28.57
C ARG A 460 -0.35 -21.61 -27.23
N GLU A 461 -0.34 -22.92 -26.96
CA GLU A 461 -0.75 -23.49 -25.68
C GLU A 461 0.15 -22.97 -24.55
N SER A 462 1.47 -22.97 -24.76
CA SER A 462 2.45 -22.46 -23.80
C SER A 462 2.22 -20.97 -23.47
N LEU A 463 1.96 -20.13 -24.48
CA LEU A 463 1.67 -18.71 -24.29
C LEU A 463 0.36 -18.47 -23.52
N LEU A 464 -0.67 -19.30 -23.76
CA LEU A 464 -1.94 -19.23 -23.01
C LEU A 464 -1.74 -19.60 -21.54
N GLU A 465 -0.87 -20.57 -21.23
CA GLU A 465 -0.50 -20.89 -19.84
C GLU A 465 0.22 -19.70 -19.19
N LEU A 466 1.18 -19.06 -19.87
CA LEU A 466 1.87 -17.88 -19.37
C LEU A 466 0.89 -16.73 -19.07
N LEU A 467 -0.12 -16.51 -19.92
CA LEU A 467 -1.16 -15.49 -19.68
C LEU A 467 -1.93 -15.73 -18.36
N ALA A 468 -2.21 -16.99 -18.01
CA ALA A 468 -2.84 -17.32 -16.73
C ALA A 468 -1.93 -16.99 -15.53
N HIS A 469 -0.61 -17.11 -15.69
CA HIS A 469 0.36 -16.67 -14.67
C HIS A 469 0.44 -15.14 -14.57
N VAL A 470 0.46 -14.44 -15.70
CA VAL A 470 0.46 -12.97 -15.77
C VAL A 470 -0.74 -12.39 -15.01
N GLU A 471 -1.93 -12.96 -15.15
CA GLU A 471 -3.12 -12.51 -14.43
C GLU A 471 -2.97 -12.60 -12.90
N LYS A 472 -2.44 -13.73 -12.40
CA LYS A 472 -2.17 -13.93 -10.97
C LYS A 472 -1.15 -12.94 -10.43
N ILE A 473 -0.15 -12.60 -11.24
CA ILE A 473 0.89 -11.63 -10.88
C ILE A 473 0.32 -10.21 -10.87
N ALA A 474 -0.48 -9.84 -11.88
CA ALA A 474 -1.16 -8.56 -11.92
C ALA A 474 -2.02 -8.33 -10.67
N GLY A 475 -2.78 -9.34 -10.23
CA GLY A 475 -3.53 -9.30 -8.98
C GLY A 475 -2.65 -9.19 -7.71
N THR A 476 -1.44 -9.73 -7.75
CA THR A 476 -0.47 -9.55 -6.64
C THR A 476 0.09 -8.13 -6.62
N TYR A 477 0.44 -7.55 -7.76
CA TYR A 477 0.85 -6.16 -7.84
C TYR A 477 -0.26 -5.20 -7.43
N ASP A 478 -1.51 -5.49 -7.79
CA ASP A 478 -2.67 -4.71 -7.34
C ASP A 478 -2.80 -4.68 -5.80
N ARG A 479 -2.75 -5.86 -5.18
CA ARG A 479 -2.82 -6.04 -3.73
C ARG A 479 -1.64 -5.38 -2.99
N LEU A 480 -0.43 -5.48 -3.56
CA LEU A 480 0.77 -4.82 -3.04
C LEU A 480 0.87 -3.34 -3.45
N GLN A 481 -0.11 -2.86 -4.23
CA GLN A 481 -0.22 -1.51 -4.75
C GLN A 481 0.96 -1.04 -5.61
N GLN A 482 1.66 -1.97 -6.25
CA GLN A 482 2.78 -1.69 -7.14
C GLN A 482 2.27 -1.31 -8.54
N ARG A 483 1.76 -0.08 -8.69
CA ARG A 483 1.03 0.37 -9.90
C ARG A 483 1.88 0.36 -11.18
N GLU A 484 3.15 0.73 -11.09
CA GLU A 484 4.05 0.66 -12.24
C GLU A 484 4.33 -0.79 -12.67
N ASN A 485 4.54 -1.70 -11.71
CA ASN A 485 4.74 -3.11 -12.00
C ASN A 485 3.46 -3.74 -12.59
N GLN A 486 2.29 -3.36 -12.07
CA GLN A 486 0.99 -3.75 -12.62
C GLN A 486 0.86 -3.30 -14.08
N PHE A 487 1.21 -2.05 -14.40
CA PHE A 487 1.22 -1.55 -15.77
C PHE A 487 2.15 -2.35 -16.69
N ASN A 488 3.40 -2.61 -16.25
CA ASN A 488 4.37 -3.37 -17.03
C ASN A 488 3.95 -4.84 -17.23
N CYS A 489 3.29 -5.44 -16.24
CA CYS A 489 2.71 -6.77 -16.31
C CYS A 489 1.58 -6.83 -17.36
N LEU A 490 0.66 -5.86 -17.34
CA LEU A 490 -0.41 -5.73 -18.34
C LEU A 490 0.14 -5.45 -19.74
N ARG A 491 1.24 -4.69 -19.85
CA ARG A 491 1.93 -4.48 -21.13
C ARG A 491 2.39 -5.82 -21.72
N HIS A 492 2.98 -6.69 -20.91
CA HIS A 492 3.42 -8.01 -21.41
C HIS A 492 2.24 -8.90 -21.78
N LYS A 493 1.14 -8.83 -21.01
CA LYS A 493 -0.13 -9.48 -21.37
C LYS A 493 -0.59 -9.05 -22.76
N TYR A 494 -0.58 -7.74 -23.01
CA TYR A 494 -0.89 -7.16 -24.32
C TYR A 494 0.04 -7.68 -25.42
N GLU A 495 1.37 -7.67 -25.19
CA GLU A 495 2.33 -8.13 -26.19
C GLU A 495 2.14 -9.59 -26.58
N ILE A 496 1.77 -10.47 -25.63
CA ILE A 496 1.48 -11.88 -25.91
C ILE A 496 0.20 -12.00 -26.75
N PHE A 497 -0.89 -11.31 -26.38
CA PHE A 497 -2.12 -11.35 -27.19
C PHE A 497 -1.94 -10.78 -28.59
N ASP A 498 -1.18 -9.69 -28.71
CA ASP A 498 -0.84 -9.06 -29.98
C ASP A 498 -0.03 -10.02 -30.87
N PHE A 499 0.92 -10.76 -30.29
CA PHE A 499 1.69 -11.80 -31.01
C PHE A 499 0.82 -12.99 -31.43
N LEU A 500 -0.15 -13.38 -30.60
CA LEU A 500 -1.12 -14.44 -30.92
C LEU A 500 -2.20 -14.01 -31.93
N GLY A 501 -2.23 -12.74 -32.35
CA GLY A 501 -3.26 -12.19 -33.23
C GLY A 501 -4.64 -12.04 -32.54
N ASN A 502 -4.70 -12.13 -31.21
CA ASN A 502 -5.95 -12.02 -30.45
C ASN A 502 -6.25 -10.56 -30.13
N LYS A 503 -6.83 -9.86 -31.10
CA LYS A 503 -7.06 -8.42 -31.02
C LYS A 503 -8.05 -8.01 -29.93
N GLU A 504 -9.11 -8.80 -29.71
CA GLU A 504 -10.14 -8.47 -28.72
C GLU A 504 -9.56 -8.43 -27.29
N ASP A 505 -8.80 -9.46 -26.91
CA ASP A 505 -8.17 -9.52 -25.60
C ASP A 505 -7.03 -8.49 -25.44
N ALA A 506 -6.29 -8.19 -26.52
CA ALA A 506 -5.30 -7.12 -26.52
C ALA A 506 -5.96 -5.75 -26.29
N ASP A 507 -7.08 -5.46 -26.97
CA ASP A 507 -7.82 -4.20 -26.81
C ASP A 507 -8.39 -4.06 -25.38
N GLU A 508 -8.86 -5.15 -24.76
CA GLU A 508 -9.30 -5.12 -23.36
C GLU A 508 -8.13 -4.87 -22.40
N CYS A 509 -6.97 -5.51 -22.61
CA CYS A 509 -5.76 -5.20 -21.84
C CYS A 509 -5.37 -3.72 -21.96
N ALA A 510 -5.42 -3.16 -23.17
CA ALA A 510 -5.10 -1.75 -23.39
C ALA A 510 -6.07 -0.81 -22.67
N LYS A 511 -7.36 -1.17 -22.60
CA LYS A 511 -8.37 -0.42 -21.84
C LYS A 511 -8.07 -0.41 -20.35
N VAL A 512 -7.75 -1.56 -19.76
CA VAL A 512 -7.36 -1.66 -18.34
C VAL A 512 -6.10 -0.82 -18.04
N MET A 513 -5.10 -0.86 -18.92
CA MET A 513 -3.89 -0.03 -18.78
C MET A 513 -4.22 1.48 -18.82
N LYS A 514 -5.13 1.89 -19.70
CA LYS A 514 -5.57 3.28 -19.81
C LYS A 514 -6.32 3.74 -18.56
N GLU A 515 -7.19 2.90 -18.01
CA GLU A 515 -7.90 3.15 -16.75
C GLU A 515 -6.92 3.26 -15.57
N LEU A 516 -5.90 2.40 -15.52
CA LEU A 516 -4.85 2.45 -14.51
C LEU A 516 -4.06 3.76 -14.56
N ILE A 517 -3.67 4.21 -15.76
CA ILE A 517 -2.98 5.50 -15.94
C ILE A 517 -3.86 6.66 -15.46
N ALA A 518 -5.15 6.66 -15.82
CA ALA A 518 -6.08 7.73 -15.47
C ALA A 518 -6.37 7.78 -13.97
N THR A 519 -6.56 6.61 -13.33
CA THR A 519 -6.89 6.49 -11.90
C THR A 519 -5.78 7.02 -10.99
N TYR A 520 -4.51 6.80 -11.38
CA TYR A 520 -3.34 7.17 -10.58
C TYR A 520 -2.52 8.30 -11.18
N GLU A 521 -3.05 8.97 -12.21
CA GLU A 521 -2.45 10.14 -12.88
C GLU A 521 -0.98 9.92 -13.32
N MET A 522 -0.65 8.70 -13.74
CA MET A 522 0.70 8.28 -14.14
C MET A 522 1.03 8.73 -15.58
N ASN A 523 0.99 10.04 -15.83
CA ASN A 523 1.12 10.67 -17.14
C ASN A 523 2.36 10.24 -17.93
N ALA A 524 3.48 9.93 -17.25
CA ALA A 524 4.69 9.46 -17.93
C ALA A 524 4.50 8.13 -18.67
N LEU A 525 3.65 7.25 -18.12
CA LEU A 525 3.35 5.95 -18.72
C LEU A 525 2.47 6.09 -19.96
N HIS A 526 1.75 7.20 -20.11
CA HIS A 526 0.92 7.47 -21.29
C HIS A 526 1.75 7.46 -22.57
N LYS A 527 2.95 8.05 -22.58
CA LYS A 527 3.82 8.03 -23.77
C LYS A 527 4.23 6.60 -24.15
N ARG A 528 4.57 5.76 -23.16
CA ARG A 528 4.94 4.35 -23.40
C ARG A 528 3.74 3.54 -23.90
N PHE A 529 2.56 3.79 -23.33
CA PHE A 529 1.30 3.21 -23.77
C PHE A 529 0.98 3.56 -25.23
N GLU A 530 1.08 4.83 -25.60
CA GLU A 530 0.85 5.28 -26.98
C GLU A 530 1.87 4.71 -27.98
N GLN A 531 3.13 4.54 -27.55
CA GLN A 531 4.14 3.86 -28.37
C GLN A 531 3.80 2.39 -28.61
N MET A 532 3.34 1.70 -27.57
CA MET A 532 2.90 0.29 -27.67
C MET A 532 1.74 0.15 -28.67
N LEU A 533 0.70 0.99 -28.57
CA LEU A 533 -0.45 0.96 -29.49
C LEU A 533 -0.08 1.23 -30.95
N LYS A 534 1.01 1.98 -31.19
CA LYS A 534 1.54 2.25 -32.53
C LYS A 534 2.44 1.11 -33.06
N GLY A 535 2.45 -0.04 -32.41
CA GLY A 535 3.26 -1.20 -32.79
C GLY A 535 4.69 -1.18 -32.23
N GLY A 536 5.00 -0.29 -31.29
CA GLY A 536 6.30 -0.23 -30.60
C GLY A 536 6.48 -1.32 -29.54
N THR A 537 5.99 -2.54 -29.79
CA THR A 537 6.18 -3.71 -28.92
C THR A 537 7.52 -4.39 -29.20
N LYS A 538 8.05 -5.11 -28.21
CA LYS A 538 9.36 -5.78 -28.33
C LYS A 538 9.39 -6.78 -29.50
N HIS A 539 8.40 -7.66 -29.58
CA HIS A 539 8.35 -8.72 -30.60
C HIS A 539 8.21 -8.15 -32.03
N ARG A 540 7.37 -7.13 -32.25
CA ARG A 540 7.24 -6.48 -33.57
C ARG A 540 8.53 -5.80 -34.00
N SER A 541 9.17 -5.07 -33.08
CA SER A 541 10.45 -4.40 -33.34
C SER A 541 11.53 -5.41 -33.73
N PHE A 542 11.60 -6.53 -33.01
CA PHE A 542 12.52 -7.62 -33.32
C PHE A 542 12.24 -8.26 -34.68
N MET A 543 10.97 -8.63 -34.95
CA MET A 543 10.58 -9.25 -36.22
C MET A 543 10.88 -8.32 -37.42
N ALA A 544 10.65 -7.01 -37.26
CA ALA A 544 10.97 -6.02 -38.28
C ALA A 544 12.48 -5.91 -38.53
N ASP A 545 13.31 -5.77 -37.48
CA ASP A 545 14.78 -5.72 -37.60
C ASP A 545 15.34 -7.01 -38.21
N LEU A 546 14.85 -8.18 -37.79
CA LEU A 546 15.29 -9.46 -38.34
C LEU A 546 14.90 -9.59 -39.83
N THR A 547 13.69 -9.17 -40.19
CA THR A 547 13.21 -9.16 -41.58
C THR A 547 14.09 -8.26 -42.45
N GLU A 548 14.39 -7.06 -41.98
CA GLU A 548 15.27 -6.11 -42.69
C GLU A 548 16.67 -6.71 -42.91
N ARG A 549 17.27 -7.31 -41.87
CA ARG A 549 18.60 -7.95 -41.96
C ARG A 549 18.61 -9.13 -42.93
N ARG A 550 17.61 -10.01 -42.88
CA ARG A 550 17.51 -11.16 -43.80
C ARG A 550 17.32 -10.70 -45.24
N ALA A 551 16.45 -9.72 -45.47
CA ALA A 551 16.26 -9.13 -46.80
C ALA A 551 17.55 -8.49 -47.34
N ALA A 552 18.34 -7.84 -46.47
CA ALA A 552 19.63 -7.29 -46.85
C ALA A 552 20.65 -8.39 -47.24
N LEU A 553 20.68 -9.50 -46.49
CA LEU A 553 21.50 -10.68 -46.83
C LEU A 553 21.07 -11.30 -48.16
N ASP A 554 19.77 -11.46 -48.39
CA ASP A 554 19.23 -11.94 -49.67
C ASP A 554 19.65 -11.04 -50.84
N HIS A 555 19.54 -9.72 -50.68
CA HIS A 555 19.96 -8.76 -51.70
C HIS A 555 21.46 -8.83 -51.96
N ALA A 556 22.28 -8.94 -50.91
CA ALA A 556 23.73 -9.11 -51.04
C ALA A 556 24.09 -10.41 -51.77
N ALA A 557 23.40 -11.51 -51.47
CA ALA A 557 23.60 -12.80 -52.12
C ALA A 557 23.21 -12.77 -53.60
N LYS A 558 22.10 -12.10 -53.96
CA LYS A 558 21.70 -11.85 -55.36
C LYS A 558 22.76 -11.07 -56.12
N ASN A 559 23.25 -9.99 -55.56
CA ASN A 559 24.29 -9.15 -56.19
C ASN A 559 25.63 -9.87 -56.34
N SER A 560 25.90 -10.86 -55.49
CA SER A 560 27.13 -11.64 -55.50
C SER A 560 27.02 -12.91 -56.35
N GLY A 561 25.85 -13.21 -56.92
CA GLY A 561 25.62 -14.41 -57.74
C GLY A 561 25.57 -15.72 -56.96
N ILE A 562 25.40 -15.67 -55.63
CA ILE A 562 25.38 -16.85 -54.73
C ILE A 562 24.00 -17.11 -54.13
N TYR A 563 22.95 -16.47 -54.65
CA TYR A 563 21.61 -16.53 -54.08
C TYR A 563 21.07 -17.96 -53.92
N GLU A 564 21.25 -18.79 -54.95
CA GLU A 564 20.81 -20.20 -54.92
C GLU A 564 21.55 -20.98 -53.82
N HIS A 565 22.84 -20.68 -53.62
CA HIS A 565 23.68 -21.33 -52.61
C HIS A 565 23.43 -20.86 -51.17
N LEU A 566 22.74 -19.73 -50.98
CA LEU A 566 22.45 -19.22 -49.64
C LEU A 566 21.56 -20.19 -48.86
N TYR A 567 20.68 -20.89 -49.56
CA TYR A 567 19.67 -21.81 -49.01
C TYR A 567 20.02 -23.29 -49.18
N ASP A 568 21.18 -23.60 -49.76
CA ASP A 568 21.68 -24.98 -49.82
C ASP A 568 21.98 -25.48 -48.40
N ASP A 569 21.57 -26.72 -48.11
CA ASP A 569 21.78 -27.36 -46.81
C ASP A 569 23.29 -27.51 -46.51
N ILE A 570 23.69 -27.25 -45.26
CA ILE A 570 25.07 -27.44 -44.80
C ILE A 570 25.16 -28.79 -44.09
N THR A 571 25.82 -29.77 -44.73
CA THR A 571 26.06 -31.09 -44.13
C THR A 571 27.14 -31.03 -43.04
N GLU A 572 27.22 -32.08 -42.22
CA GLU A 572 28.25 -32.19 -41.18
C GLU A 572 29.68 -32.16 -41.78
N GLU A 573 29.90 -32.79 -42.94
CA GLU A 573 31.19 -32.75 -43.64
C GLU A 573 31.52 -31.34 -44.13
N MET A 574 30.55 -30.64 -44.72
CA MET A 574 30.74 -29.24 -45.15
C MET A 574 31.06 -28.35 -43.96
N ASN A 575 30.34 -28.52 -42.84
CA ASN A 575 30.60 -27.76 -41.64
C ASN A 575 31.99 -28.05 -41.02
N LYS A 576 32.46 -29.30 -41.09
CA LYS A 576 33.84 -29.66 -40.67
C LYS A 576 34.90 -28.95 -41.51
N VAL A 577 34.67 -28.78 -42.81
CA VAL A 577 35.58 -28.05 -43.72
C VAL A 577 35.53 -26.55 -43.46
N LEU A 578 34.33 -25.99 -43.30
CA LEU A 578 34.13 -24.56 -43.05
C LEU A 578 34.50 -24.15 -41.61
N ASN A 579 34.56 -25.11 -40.70
CA ASN A 579 34.83 -24.92 -39.27
C ASN A 579 33.94 -23.84 -38.64
N LEU A 580 32.66 -23.78 -39.05
CA LEU A 580 31.70 -22.84 -38.48
C LEU A 580 31.26 -23.33 -37.10
N LYS A 581 31.28 -22.41 -36.13
CA LYS A 581 30.79 -22.66 -34.77
C LYS A 581 29.88 -21.50 -34.34
N PRO A 582 28.83 -21.77 -33.56
CA PRO A 582 28.07 -20.73 -32.90
C PRO A 582 28.99 -19.78 -32.12
N GLU A 583 28.82 -18.48 -32.32
CA GLU A 583 29.55 -17.48 -31.56
C GLU A 583 28.70 -17.08 -30.36
N TRP A 584 29.20 -17.38 -29.17
CA TRP A 584 28.62 -16.96 -27.89
C TRP A 584 29.67 -16.18 -27.10
N SER A 585 29.29 -15.04 -26.54
CA SER A 585 30.17 -14.26 -25.66
C SER A 585 30.37 -14.92 -24.29
N LEU A 586 29.49 -15.85 -23.94
CA LEU A 586 29.53 -16.63 -22.70
C LEU A 586 29.68 -18.11 -23.05
N SER A 587 30.47 -18.84 -22.25
CA SER A 587 30.53 -20.31 -22.29
C SER A 587 29.62 -20.96 -21.25
N THR A 588 29.34 -20.25 -20.16
CA THR A 588 28.42 -20.62 -19.08
C THR A 588 27.81 -19.34 -18.52
N LEU A 589 26.64 -19.45 -17.89
CA LEU A 589 26.11 -18.36 -17.06
C LEU A 589 26.96 -18.17 -15.80
N PHE A 590 26.95 -16.95 -15.24
CA PHE A 590 27.62 -16.67 -13.98
C PHE A 590 26.88 -17.34 -12.82
N PRO A 591 27.59 -17.94 -11.86
CA PRO A 591 26.94 -18.62 -10.74
C PRO A 591 26.31 -17.62 -9.78
N LEU A 592 25.13 -17.96 -9.24
CA LEU A 592 24.51 -17.19 -8.17
C LEU A 592 25.12 -17.60 -6.83
N THR A 593 25.60 -16.63 -6.04
CA THR A 593 26.25 -16.90 -4.75
C THR A 593 25.37 -16.50 -3.57
N TYR A 594 25.08 -17.47 -2.71
CA TYR A 594 24.24 -17.29 -1.52
C TYR A 594 25.12 -17.33 -0.26
N PRO A 595 24.83 -16.51 0.77
CA PRO A 595 25.54 -16.59 2.04
C PRO A 595 25.36 -17.97 2.65
N GLN A 596 26.42 -18.56 3.21
CA GLN A 596 26.26 -19.75 4.06
C GLN A 596 25.49 -19.34 5.32
N GLU A 597 24.38 -20.01 5.60
CA GLU A 597 23.66 -19.80 6.85
C GLU A 597 24.52 -20.31 8.00
N THR A 598 25.14 -19.40 8.73
CA THR A 598 25.49 -19.69 10.12
C THR A 598 24.18 -20.00 10.83
N SER A 599 24.05 -21.24 11.29
CA SER A 599 22.93 -21.71 12.10
C SER A 599 22.84 -20.87 13.38
N LEU A 600 22.16 -19.73 13.33
CA LEU A 600 21.67 -19.05 14.51
C LEU A 600 20.41 -19.77 14.98
N MET A 601 20.60 -21.01 15.45
CA MET A 601 19.78 -21.55 16.53
C MET A 601 20.40 -21.03 17.82
N GLN A 602 19.87 -19.91 18.33
CA GLN A 602 19.80 -19.60 19.76
C GLN A 602 18.82 -18.46 20.01
#